data_AF-A0A925F0F4-F1
#
_entry.id   AF-A0A925F0F4-F1
#
_cell.length_a   1.000
_cell.length_b   1.000
_cell.length_c   1.000
_cell.angle_alpha   90.00
_cell.angle_beta   90.00
_cell.angle_gamma   90.00
#
_symmetry.space_group_name_H-M   'P 1'
#
loop_
_entity.id
_entity.type
_entity.pdbx_description
1 polymer ?
#
loop_
_entity_poly.entity_id
_entity_poly.type
_entity_poly.pdbx_seq_one_letter_code
_entity_poly.pdbx_strand_id
1 'polypeptide(L)'
;MSSKFLFIFGASLIVYFILDFLLNNVMLYIVGGAVGNSIIEALKFFGIKAGMTVVYLIWVTFLVCVIFLMFRFDNSVLKWLFIGLIATLLYVIDMFFSEVLFSRIEESEYAAQLSQIMIILLILLKSLILSIAIYFGVNRN
;
A
#
# COMPACT_ATOMS: atom_id res chain seq x y z
N MET A 1 -0.32 25.24 -2.64
CA MET A 1 -0.54 23.90 -3.25
C MET A 1 -1.29 24.09 -4.55
N SER A 2 -0.86 23.47 -5.65
CA SER A 2 -1.50 23.67 -6.95
C SER A 2 -2.81 22.88 -7.06
N SER A 3 -3.76 23.38 -7.85
CA SER A 3 -5.02 22.70 -8.20
C SER A 3 -4.80 21.28 -8.75
N LYS A 4 -3.65 21.04 -9.40
CA LYS A 4 -3.24 19.72 -9.91
C LYS A 4 -3.03 18.69 -8.80
N PHE A 5 -2.42 19.08 -7.67
CA PHE A 5 -2.22 18.16 -6.54
C PHE A 5 -3.55 17.70 -5.95
N LEU A 6 -4.49 18.65 -5.74
CA LEU A 6 -5.83 18.34 -5.21
C LEU A 6 -6.60 17.41 -6.14
N PHE A 7 -6.48 17.58 -7.45
CA PHE A 7 -7.10 16.68 -8.42
C PHE A 7 -6.51 15.25 -8.34
N ILE A 8 -5.19 15.11 -8.31
CA ILE A 8 -4.52 13.80 -8.18
C ILE A 8 -4.90 13.13 -6.87
N PHE A 9 -4.88 13.88 -5.76
CA PHE A 9 -5.28 13.38 -4.45
C PHE A 9 -6.73 12.90 -4.47
N GLY A 10 -7.67 13.73 -4.95
CA GLY A 10 -9.08 13.37 -5.06
C GLY A 10 -9.31 12.13 -5.92
N ALA A 11 -8.63 12.02 -7.08
CA ALA A 11 -8.71 10.84 -7.93
C ALA A 11 -8.18 9.58 -7.23
N SER A 12 -7.00 9.67 -6.58
CA SER A 12 -6.43 8.56 -5.82
C SER A 12 -7.32 8.12 -4.66
N LEU A 13 -7.96 9.08 -3.97
CA LEU A 13 -8.88 8.82 -2.87
C LEU A 13 -10.11 8.06 -3.36
N ILE A 14 -10.72 8.47 -4.47
CA ILE A 14 -11.86 7.77 -5.06
C ILE A 14 -11.48 6.34 -5.45
N VAL A 15 -10.31 6.15 -6.09
CA VAL A 15 -9.84 4.82 -6.49
C VAL A 15 -9.63 3.92 -5.28
N TYR A 16 -8.87 4.36 -4.27
CA TYR A 16 -8.65 3.57 -3.07
C TYR A 16 -9.94 3.33 -2.29
N PHE A 17 -10.84 4.31 -2.22
CA PHE A 17 -12.13 4.14 -1.58
C PHE A 17 -12.97 3.05 -2.26
N ILE A 18 -13.03 3.05 -3.60
CA ILE A 18 -13.71 1.99 -4.36
C ILE A 18 -13.07 0.63 -4.09
N LEU A 19 -11.74 0.53 -4.14
CA LEU A 19 -11.03 -0.73 -3.92
C LEU A 19 -11.22 -1.27 -2.49
N ASP A 20 -11.06 -0.41 -1.49
CA ASP A 20 -11.10 -0.81 -0.07
C ASP A 20 -12.52 -0.98 0.46
N PHE A 21 -13.52 -0.31 -0.11
CA PHE A 21 -14.91 -0.41 0.35
C PHE A 21 -15.75 -1.42 -0.46
N LEU A 22 -15.59 -1.45 -1.79
CA LEU A 22 -16.37 -2.35 -2.66
C LEU A 22 -15.68 -3.68 -2.93
N LEU A 23 -14.35 -3.70 -2.94
CA LEU A 23 -13.55 -4.88 -3.32
C LEU A 23 -12.67 -5.41 -2.19
N ASN A 24 -12.96 -5.04 -0.93
CA ASN A 24 -12.18 -5.40 0.26
C ASN A 24 -11.79 -6.89 0.29
N ASN A 25 -12.78 -7.78 0.13
CA ASN A 25 -12.56 -9.23 0.17
C ASN A 25 -11.66 -9.74 -0.97
N VAL A 26 -11.79 -9.16 -2.16
CA VAL A 26 -10.99 -9.55 -3.33
C VAL A 26 -9.55 -9.12 -3.15
N MET A 27 -9.36 -7.88 -2.71
CA MET A 27 -8.04 -7.31 -2.52
C MET A 27 -7.30 -7.96 -1.35
N LEU A 28 -7.97 -8.26 -0.24
CA LEU A 28 -7.41 -9.06 0.85
C LEU A 28 -6.96 -10.45 0.38
N TYR A 29 -7.73 -11.12 -0.47
CA TYR A 29 -7.36 -12.44 -0.98
C TYR A 29 -6.15 -12.38 -1.91
N ILE A 30 -6.14 -11.45 -2.85
CA ILE A 30 -5.03 -11.28 -3.80
C ILE A 30 -3.74 -10.91 -3.05
N VAL A 31 -3.84 -9.92 -2.17
CA VAL A 31 -2.66 -9.37 -1.50
C VAL A 31 -2.20 -10.24 -0.34
N GLY A 32 -3.11 -10.83 0.43
CA GLY A 32 -2.77 -11.71 1.53
C GLY A 32 -2.38 -13.12 1.14
N GLY A 33 -3.06 -13.69 0.15
CA GLY A 33 -2.76 -15.03 -0.35
C GLY A 33 -1.49 -15.06 -1.19
N ALA A 34 -1.45 -14.26 -2.25
CA ALA A 34 -0.39 -14.36 -3.25
C ALA A 34 0.85 -13.53 -2.91
N VAL A 35 0.67 -12.32 -2.35
CA VAL A 35 1.79 -11.38 -2.18
C VAL A 35 2.41 -11.51 -0.79
N GLY A 36 1.62 -11.55 0.27
CA GLY A 36 2.11 -11.67 1.66
C GLY A 36 2.92 -12.94 1.89
N ASN A 37 2.44 -14.09 1.43
CA ASN A 37 3.10 -15.39 1.64
C ASN A 37 4.29 -15.64 0.71
N SER A 38 4.37 -14.97 -0.45
CA SER A 38 5.44 -15.21 -1.43
C SER A 38 6.84 -15.01 -0.85
N ILE A 39 7.05 -14.00 -0.02
CA ILE A 39 8.34 -13.74 0.63
C ILE A 39 8.64 -14.81 1.68
N ILE A 40 7.64 -15.24 2.44
CA ILE A 40 7.81 -16.29 3.46
C ILE A 40 8.21 -17.61 2.79
N GLU A 41 7.56 -17.96 1.67
CA GLU A 41 7.89 -19.15 0.90
C GLU A 41 9.29 -19.05 0.27
N ALA A 42 9.64 -17.89 -0.29
CA ALA A 42 10.98 -17.65 -0.81
C ALA A 42 12.06 -17.79 0.28
N LEU A 43 11.83 -17.21 1.47
CA LEU A 43 12.79 -17.32 2.59
C LEU A 43 12.89 -18.74 3.13
N LYS A 44 11.77 -19.48 3.19
CA LYS A 44 11.76 -20.90 3.56
C LYS A 44 12.55 -21.75 2.56
N PHE A 45 12.49 -21.43 1.26
CA PHE A 45 13.30 -22.10 0.24
C PHE A 45 14.81 -21.96 0.51
N PHE A 46 15.25 -20.82 1.03
CA PHE A 46 16.64 -20.59 1.45
C PHE A 46 16.95 -21.04 2.89
N GLY A 47 16.02 -21.73 3.57
CA GLY A 47 16.20 -22.21 4.94
C GLY A 47 16.10 -21.14 6.03
N ILE A 48 15.65 -19.93 5.69
CA ILE A 48 15.53 -18.80 6.62
C ILE A 48 14.14 -18.80 7.25
N LYS A 49 14.06 -19.01 8.57
CA LYS A 49 12.82 -18.81 9.34
C LYS A 49 12.67 -17.31 9.67
N ALA A 50 11.99 -16.58 8.80
CA ALA A 50 11.64 -15.18 9.05
C ALA A 50 10.24 -15.07 9.67
N GLY A 51 10.11 -14.22 10.70
CA GLY A 51 8.81 -13.82 11.23
C GLY A 51 8.15 -12.74 10.35
N MET A 52 6.85 -12.51 10.57
CA MET A 52 6.05 -11.52 9.83
C MET A 52 6.65 -10.10 9.86
N THR A 53 7.30 -9.72 10.96
CA THR A 53 7.99 -8.41 11.07
C THR A 53 9.10 -8.23 10.04
N VAL A 54 9.85 -9.28 9.72
CA VAL A 54 10.92 -9.23 8.72
C VAL A 54 10.32 -9.10 7.32
N VAL A 55 9.24 -9.84 7.04
CA VAL A 55 8.50 -9.76 5.78
C VAL A 55 7.96 -8.35 5.54
N TYR A 56 7.36 -7.76 6.57
CA TYR A 56 6.88 -6.38 6.54
C TYR A 56 8.02 -5.39 6.23
N LEU A 57 9.17 -5.53 6.90
CA LEU A 57 10.32 -4.64 6.68
C LEU A 57 10.87 -4.73 5.25
N ILE A 58 10.88 -5.93 4.66
CA ILE A 58 11.25 -6.13 3.25
C ILE A 58 10.29 -5.39 2.33
N TRP A 59 8.97 -5.53 2.53
CA TRP A 59 7.98 -4.83 1.71
C TRP A 59 8.05 -3.30 1.83
N VAL A 60 8.23 -2.78 3.05
CA VAL A 60 8.41 -1.33 3.26
C VAL A 60 9.69 -0.84 2.57
N THR A 61 10.79 -1.58 2.70
CA THR A 61 12.06 -1.24 2.04
C THR A 61 11.89 -1.28 0.52
N PHE A 62 11.18 -2.28 -0.01
CA PHE A 62 10.90 -2.38 -1.44
C PHE A 62 10.05 -1.20 -1.95
N LEU A 63 9.03 -0.77 -1.21
CA LEU A 63 8.26 0.44 -1.54
C LEU A 63 9.16 1.68 -1.61
N VAL A 64 10.02 1.88 -0.60
CA VAL A 64 10.96 3.02 -0.58
C VAL A 64 11.90 2.98 -1.78
N CYS A 65 12.44 1.79 -2.12
CA CYS A 65 13.28 1.61 -3.31
C CYS A 65 12.53 1.94 -4.59
N VAL A 66 11.29 1.50 -4.76
CA VAL A 66 10.47 1.79 -5.95
C VAL A 66 10.18 3.28 -6.07
N ILE A 67 9.81 3.95 -4.97
CA ILE A 67 9.61 5.40 -4.94
C ILE A 67 10.91 6.11 -5.36
N PHE A 68 12.05 5.71 -4.81
CA PHE A 68 13.34 6.29 -5.16
C PHE A 68 13.70 6.08 -6.64
N LEU A 69 13.49 4.87 -7.17
CA LEU A 69 13.74 4.56 -8.58
C LEU A 69 12.86 5.41 -9.50
N MET A 70 11.59 5.62 -9.16
CA MET A 70 10.70 6.50 -9.93
C MET A 70 11.27 7.91 -10.11
N PHE A 71 11.94 8.47 -9.09
CA PHE A 71 12.59 9.78 -9.18
C PHE A 71 13.88 9.76 -10.01
N ARG A 72 14.51 8.60 -10.18
CA ARG A 72 15.79 8.47 -10.90
C ARG A 72 15.62 8.32 -12.41
N PHE A 73 14.50 7.77 -12.87
CA PHE A 73 14.23 7.54 -14.29
C PHE A 73 13.50 8.71 -14.93
N ASP A 74 13.91 9.10 -16.14
CA ASP A 74 13.26 10.19 -16.89
C ASP A 74 12.13 9.73 -17.81
N ASN A 75 12.10 8.43 -18.15
CA ASN A 75 11.12 7.89 -19.07
C ASN A 75 9.70 7.91 -18.48
N SER A 76 8.79 8.63 -19.13
CA SER A 76 7.39 8.78 -18.69
C SER A 76 6.65 7.45 -18.57
N VAL A 77 6.90 6.48 -19.46
CA VAL A 77 6.27 5.16 -19.42
C VAL A 77 6.71 4.39 -18.18
N LEU A 78 8.00 4.42 -17.86
CA LEU A 78 8.53 3.77 -16.65
C LEU A 78 7.96 4.42 -15.38
N LYS A 79 7.80 5.75 -15.35
CA LYS A 79 7.17 6.44 -14.21
C LYS A 79 5.74 5.97 -13.98
N TRP A 80 4.93 5.80 -15.03
CA TRP A 80 3.58 5.25 -14.90
C TRP A 80 3.55 3.81 -14.39
N LEU A 81 4.49 2.98 -14.83
CA LEU A 81 4.67 1.62 -14.31
C LEU A 81 5.01 1.65 -12.82
N PHE A 82 5.95 2.51 -12.40
CA PHE A 82 6.30 2.68 -10.99
C PHE A 82 5.12 3.21 -10.16
N ILE A 83 4.28 4.10 -10.69
CA ILE A 83 3.06 4.56 -10.01
C ILE A 83 2.11 3.39 -9.74
N GLY A 84 1.88 2.54 -10.75
CA GLY A 84 1.07 1.33 -10.58
C GLY A 84 1.66 0.40 -9.51
N LEU A 85 2.98 0.17 -9.56
CA LEU A 85 3.69 -0.65 -8.59
C LEU A 85 3.62 -0.08 -7.17
N ILE A 86 3.80 1.24 -7.00
CA ILE A 86 3.64 1.94 -5.72
C ILE A 86 2.23 1.74 -5.18
N ALA A 87 1.20 1.87 -6.03
CA ALA A 87 -0.18 1.68 -5.61
C ALA A 87 -0.45 0.26 -5.11
N THR A 88 0.06 -0.76 -5.79
CA THR A 88 -0.04 -2.15 -5.34
C THR A 88 0.74 -2.37 -4.04
N LEU A 89 1.96 -1.85 -3.92
CA LEU A 89 2.79 -2.00 -2.72
C LEU A 89 2.19 -1.31 -1.49
N LEU A 90 1.55 -0.16 -1.66
CA LEU A 90 0.80 0.49 -0.59
C LEU A 90 -0.34 -0.38 -0.06
N TYR A 91 -0.95 -1.19 -0.94
CA TYR A 91 -1.95 -2.18 -0.53
C TYR A 91 -1.35 -3.33 0.29
N VAL A 92 -0.17 -3.80 -0.12
CA VAL A 92 0.57 -4.86 0.59
C VAL A 92 0.89 -4.41 2.01
N ILE A 93 1.40 -3.19 2.18
CA ILE A 93 1.70 -2.61 3.49
C ILE A 93 0.45 -2.50 4.37
N ASP A 94 -0.67 -2.10 3.77
CA ASP A 94 -1.93 -1.94 4.48
C ASP A 94 -2.47 -3.24 5.07
N MET A 95 -2.35 -4.33 4.31
CA MET A 95 -2.73 -5.64 4.79
C MET A 95 -1.95 -6.01 6.06
N PHE A 96 -0.65 -5.74 6.13
CA PHE A 96 0.13 -5.99 7.35
C PHE A 96 -0.32 -5.12 8.52
N PHE A 97 -0.66 -3.86 8.27
CA PHE A 97 -1.25 -3.00 9.31
C PHE A 97 -2.57 -3.57 9.81
N SER A 98 -3.43 -4.04 8.91
CA SER A 98 -4.71 -4.66 9.25
C SER A 98 -4.50 -5.93 10.08
N GLU A 99 -3.57 -6.80 9.71
CA GLU A 99 -3.29 -8.03 10.44
C GLU A 99 -2.77 -7.75 11.86
N VAL A 100 -1.83 -6.81 12.01
CA VAL A 100 -1.26 -6.44 13.31
C VAL A 100 -2.27 -5.72 14.21
N LEU A 101 -3.12 -4.87 13.64
CA LEU A 101 -4.13 -4.13 14.38
C LEU A 101 -5.31 -5.02 14.76
N PHE A 102 -5.86 -5.80 13.82
CA PHE A 102 -7.09 -6.57 14.05
C PHE A 102 -6.87 -7.84 14.86
N SER A 103 -5.67 -8.44 14.85
CA SER A 103 -5.36 -9.61 15.70
C SER A 103 -5.37 -9.31 17.21
N ARG A 104 -5.52 -8.03 17.62
CA ARG A 104 -5.48 -7.60 19.03
C ARG A 104 -6.82 -7.10 19.57
N ILE A 105 -7.86 -6.94 18.73
CA ILE A 105 -9.10 -6.23 19.10
C ILE A 105 -10.32 -7.17 19.10
N GLU A 106 -10.12 -8.49 19.25
CA GLU A 106 -11.16 -9.50 18.99
C GLU A 106 -12.37 -9.53 19.96
N GLU A 107 -12.52 -8.66 20.97
CA GLU A 107 -13.59 -8.84 21.98
C GLU A 107 -14.41 -7.61 22.40
N SER A 108 -14.65 -6.59 21.56
CA SER A 108 -15.62 -5.53 21.95
C SER A 108 -16.43 -4.92 20.80
N GLU A 109 -17.66 -4.48 21.06
CA GLU A 109 -18.49 -3.71 20.10
C GLU A 109 -17.78 -2.44 19.58
N TYR A 110 -16.82 -1.91 20.36
CA TYR A 110 -15.96 -0.79 19.94
C TYR A 110 -14.96 -1.16 18.84
N ALA A 111 -14.65 -2.45 18.65
CA ALA A 111 -13.72 -2.93 17.64
C ALA A 111 -14.21 -2.63 16.22
N ALA A 112 -15.52 -2.76 15.96
CA ALA A 112 -16.10 -2.51 14.65
C ALA A 112 -16.00 -1.04 14.26
N GLN A 113 -16.27 -0.11 15.18
CA GLN A 113 -16.18 1.33 14.91
C GLN A 113 -14.72 1.77 14.71
N LEU A 114 -13.80 1.26 15.53
CA LEU A 114 -12.37 1.52 15.37
C LEU A 114 -11.85 0.98 14.04
N SER A 115 -12.31 -0.18 13.58
CA SER A 115 -11.93 -0.75 12.28
C SER A 115 -12.27 0.18 11.12
N GLN A 116 -13.47 0.76 11.11
CA GLN A 116 -13.92 1.65 10.03
C GLN A 116 -13.12 2.95 10.00
N ILE A 117 -12.84 3.53 11.17
CA ILE A 117 -12.01 4.74 11.29
C ILE A 117 -10.59 4.46 10.78
N MET A 118 -10.02 3.30 11.13
CA MET A 118 -8.69 2.90 10.66
C MET A 118 -8.67 2.71 9.14
N ILE A 119 -9.66 2.05 8.55
CA ILE A 119 -9.76 1.89 7.09
C ILE A 119 -9.78 3.27 6.40
N ILE A 120 -10.58 4.22 6.88
CA ILE A 120 -10.63 5.58 6.31
C ILE A 120 -9.26 6.27 6.41
N LEU A 121 -8.61 6.17 7.58
CA LEU A 121 -7.28 6.76 7.79
C LEU A 121 -6.22 6.14 6.87
N LEU A 122 -6.29 4.83 6.65
CA LEU A 122 -5.39 4.09 5.77
C LEU A 122 -5.63 4.48 4.31
N ILE A 123 -6.88 4.60 3.86
CA ILE A 123 -7.22 5.12 2.52
C ILE A 123 -6.64 6.52 2.32
N LEU A 124 -6.80 7.42 3.31
CA LEU A 124 -6.25 8.77 3.25
C LEU A 124 -4.73 8.77 3.15
N LEU A 125 -4.06 7.93 3.94
CA LEU A 125 -2.60 7.81 3.95
C LEU A 125 -2.06 7.30 2.61
N LYS A 126 -2.64 6.24 2.06
CA LYS A 126 -2.24 5.69 0.74
C LYS A 126 -2.43 6.72 -0.37
N SER A 127 -3.56 7.42 -0.36
CA SER A 127 -3.89 8.47 -1.32
C SER A 127 -2.90 9.63 -1.23
N LEU A 128 -2.52 10.01 -0.02
CA LEU A 128 -1.51 11.03 0.22
C LEU A 128 -0.13 10.62 -0.32
N ILE A 129 0.34 9.42 0.02
CA ILE A 129 1.65 8.93 -0.44
C ILE A 129 1.69 8.83 -1.98
N LEU A 130 0.65 8.26 -2.59
CA LEU A 130 0.57 8.12 -4.04
C LEU A 130 0.52 9.49 -4.74
N SER A 131 -0.29 10.42 -4.23
CA SER A 131 -0.39 11.76 -4.82
C SER A 131 0.92 12.55 -4.70
N ILE A 132 1.64 12.43 -3.58
CA ILE A 132 2.99 12.99 -3.43
C ILE A 132 3.95 12.37 -4.46
N ALA A 133 3.93 11.05 -4.60
CA ALA A 133 4.78 10.34 -5.56
C ALA A 133 4.51 10.82 -7.00
N ILE A 134 3.24 10.88 -7.42
CA ILE A 134 2.86 11.36 -8.76
C ILE A 134 3.25 12.82 -8.94
N TYR A 135 2.90 13.68 -7.99
CA TYR A 135 3.09 15.13 -8.10
C TYR A 135 4.57 15.52 -8.20
N PHE A 136 5.44 14.90 -7.40
CA PHE A 136 6.87 15.19 -7.47
C PHE A 136 7.61 14.36 -8.50
N GLY A 137 7.16 13.14 -8.79
CA GLY A 137 7.86 12.20 -9.67
C GLY A 137 7.61 12.48 -11.16
N VAL A 138 6.36 12.75 -11.53
CA VAL A 138 5.98 12.97 -12.94
C VAL A 138 6.18 14.42 -13.36
N ASN A 139 5.84 15.35 -12.47
CA ASN A 139 5.73 16.79 -12.80
C ASN A 139 7.06 17.56 -12.75
N ARG A 140 8.18 16.88 -12.49
CA ARG A 140 9.54 17.47 -12.42
C ARG A 140 10.30 17.43 -13.76
N ASN A 141 9.73 16.83 -14.79
CA ASN A 141 10.21 16.84 -16.18
C ASN A 141 9.25 17.66 -17.03
#